data_AF-A0A8J7YPF6-F1
#
_entry.id   AF-A0A8J7YPF6-F1
#
_cell.length_a   1.000
_cell.length_b   1.000
_cell.length_c   1.000
_cell.angle_alpha   90.00
_cell.angle_beta   90.00
_cell.angle_gamma   90.00
#
_symmetry.space_group_name_H-M   'P 1'
#
loop_
_entity.id
_entity.type
_entity.pdbx_description
1 polymer ?
#
loop_
_entity_poly.entity_id
_entity_poly.type
_entity_poly.pdbx_seq_one_letter_code
_entity_poly.pdbx_strand_id
1 'polypeptide(L)'
;MKQSEDTERTEHTTYLSFSRDEWRKLRNSTPLTLSSPDLERIRGINESISIEEVEDIYLPLSRLLQLYYGGSRHLYEARRTFLGKGDDRVPFIIGMAGSVAVGKSTTARLLKLLIAGWPGSPRVELMPTDGFLYPNRELERRGILNRKGFPESYNLKELIRFLYELKSGNPLLKVPVYSHIRYDIVPGEFTEVASPDIVILEGLNVLQTRSVMHSKEPELMVSDFFDFSIYIDAPESAIKKWYT
;
A
#
# COMPACT_ATOMS: atom_id res chain seq x y z
N MET A 1 -42.85 -34.30 18.16
CA MET A 1 -41.98 -33.47 19.02
C MET A 1 -40.54 -33.96 18.85
N LYS A 2 -39.79 -33.36 17.92
CA LYS A 2 -38.33 -33.50 17.82
C LYS A 2 -37.81 -32.06 17.74
N GLN A 3 -37.24 -31.59 18.83
CA GLN A 3 -36.51 -30.34 18.87
C GLN A 3 -35.18 -30.54 18.15
N SER A 4 -34.94 -29.68 17.18
CA SER A 4 -33.66 -29.46 16.50
C SER A 4 -32.77 -28.63 17.42
N GLU A 5 -31.71 -29.25 17.94
CA GLU A 5 -30.54 -28.53 18.45
C GLU A 5 -29.66 -28.17 17.24
N ASP A 6 -29.90 -27.00 16.65
CA ASP A 6 -28.88 -26.36 15.82
C ASP A 6 -27.92 -25.63 16.75
N THR A 7 -26.75 -26.23 16.92
CA THR A 7 -25.63 -25.66 17.66
C THR A 7 -24.97 -24.60 16.78
N GLU A 8 -25.13 -23.32 17.13
CA GLU A 8 -24.38 -22.21 16.54
C GLU A 8 -22.87 -22.47 16.70
N ARG A 9 -22.19 -22.77 15.59
CA ARG A 9 -20.73 -22.70 15.51
C ARG A 9 -20.35 -21.24 15.34
N THR A 10 -19.83 -20.62 16.39
CA THR A 10 -19.12 -19.35 16.29
C THR A 10 -17.85 -19.57 15.47
N GLU A 11 -17.85 -19.15 14.21
CA GLU A 11 -16.65 -19.15 13.38
C GLU A 11 -15.63 -18.16 13.97
N HIS A 12 -14.53 -18.69 14.50
CA HIS A 12 -13.41 -17.87 14.94
C HIS A 12 -12.69 -17.30 13.70
N THR A 13 -12.83 -15.99 13.49
CA THR A 13 -12.12 -15.27 12.43
C THR A 13 -10.91 -14.53 13.01
N THR A 14 -9.81 -14.48 12.24
CA THR A 14 -8.62 -13.69 12.58
C THR A 14 -8.80 -12.19 12.33
N TYR A 15 -9.95 -11.77 11.81
CA TYR A 15 -10.26 -10.40 11.42
C TYR A 15 -11.32 -9.79 12.34
N LEU A 16 -11.11 -8.52 12.68
CA LEU A 16 -12.17 -7.70 13.24
C LEU A 16 -12.97 -7.10 12.09
N SER A 17 -14.27 -7.29 12.12
CA SER A 17 -15.20 -6.74 11.13
C SER A 17 -15.93 -5.54 11.71
N PHE A 18 -16.05 -4.48 10.92
CA PHE A 18 -16.74 -3.26 11.30
C PHE A 18 -17.70 -2.86 10.18
N SER A 19 -18.94 -2.56 10.53
CA SER A 19 -19.81 -1.76 9.67
C SER A 19 -19.27 -0.33 9.54
N ARG A 20 -19.71 0.39 8.51
CA ARG A 20 -19.37 1.82 8.33
C ARG A 20 -19.70 2.66 9.57
N ASP A 21 -20.84 2.38 10.22
CA ASP A 21 -21.29 3.10 11.40
C ASP A 21 -20.41 2.85 12.64
N GLU A 22 -19.89 1.63 12.79
CA GLU A 22 -18.94 1.32 13.86
C GLU A 22 -17.58 1.95 13.57
N TRP A 23 -17.12 1.84 12.32
CA TRP A 23 -15.82 2.36 11.89
C TRP A 23 -15.69 3.88 12.06
N ARG A 24 -16.70 4.65 11.61
CA ARG A 24 -16.65 6.12 11.71
C ARG A 24 -16.58 6.64 13.15
N LYS A 25 -17.13 5.89 14.12
CA LYS A 25 -17.08 6.26 15.54
C LYS A 25 -15.68 6.21 16.13
N LEU A 26 -14.76 5.44 15.52
CA LEU A 26 -13.36 5.37 15.93
C LEU A 26 -12.60 6.70 15.71
N ARG A 27 -13.20 7.66 14.98
CA ARG A 27 -12.71 9.04 14.85
C ARG A 27 -12.74 9.83 16.16
N ASN A 28 -13.70 9.56 17.05
CA ASN A 28 -14.18 10.49 18.08
C ASN A 28 -13.14 11.02 19.09
N SER A 29 -11.91 10.49 19.10
CA SER A 29 -10.84 10.89 20.01
C SER A 29 -9.65 11.58 19.32
N THR A 30 -9.75 12.00 18.05
CA THR A 30 -8.64 12.74 17.39
C THR A 30 -9.12 13.90 16.50
N PRO A 31 -8.65 15.13 16.72
CA PRO A 31 -8.91 16.28 15.86
C PRO A 31 -8.00 16.24 14.62
N LEU A 32 -8.14 15.21 13.78
CA LEU A 32 -7.65 15.29 12.41
C LEU A 32 -8.64 16.18 11.65
N THR A 33 -8.47 17.49 11.77
CA THR A 33 -9.27 18.47 11.02
C THR A 33 -8.64 18.66 9.65
N LEU A 34 -9.37 18.28 8.60
CA LEU A 34 -8.99 18.63 7.23
C LEU A 34 -9.04 20.15 7.11
N SER A 35 -7.93 20.78 6.75
CA SER A 35 -7.93 22.20 6.44
C SER A 35 -8.61 22.46 5.08
N SER A 36 -9.08 23.67 4.82
CA SER A 36 -9.66 24.00 3.49
C SER A 36 -8.70 23.69 2.32
N PRO A 37 -7.38 23.97 2.43
CA PRO A 37 -6.41 23.52 1.43
C PRO A 37 -6.32 21.99 1.27
N ASP A 38 -6.50 21.22 2.35
CA ASP A 38 -6.51 19.76 2.26
C ASP A 38 -7.75 19.28 1.50
N LEU A 39 -8.92 19.90 1.73
CA LEU A 39 -10.14 19.59 1.00
C LEU A 39 -10.00 19.87 -0.50
N GLU A 40 -9.35 20.97 -0.90
CA GLU A 40 -9.07 21.26 -2.30
C GLU A 40 -8.13 20.21 -2.92
N ARG A 41 -7.07 19.82 -2.20
CA ARG A 41 -6.16 18.76 -2.66
C ARG A 41 -6.87 17.42 -2.80
N ILE A 42 -7.74 17.07 -1.86
CA ILE A 42 -8.56 15.85 -1.92
C ILE A 42 -9.45 15.86 -3.16
N ARG A 43 -10.17 16.97 -3.40
CA ARG A 43 -11.00 17.13 -4.59
C ARG A 43 -10.18 17.01 -5.88
N GLY A 44 -8.95 17.54 -5.88
CA GLY A 44 -8.01 17.39 -7.00
C GLY A 44 -7.48 15.96 -7.21
N ILE A 45 -7.52 15.09 -6.20
CA ILE A 45 -7.12 13.68 -6.33
C ILE A 45 -8.21 12.88 -7.06
N ASN A 46 -9.47 13.12 -6.73
CA ASN A 46 -10.62 12.54 -7.39
C ASN A 46 -11.90 13.32 -7.04
N GLU A 47 -12.56 13.89 -8.05
CA GLU A 47 -13.82 14.62 -7.90
C GLU A 47 -14.96 13.75 -7.36
N SER A 48 -14.85 12.41 -7.48
CA SER A 48 -15.89 11.48 -7.04
C SER A 48 -15.81 11.12 -5.55
N ILE A 49 -14.76 11.50 -4.82
CA ILE A 49 -14.66 11.22 -3.39
C ILE A 49 -15.37 12.32 -2.61
N SER A 50 -16.42 11.94 -1.89
CA SER A 50 -17.15 12.86 -1.02
C SER A 50 -16.37 13.13 0.26
N ILE A 51 -16.61 14.29 0.89
CA ILE A 51 -15.95 14.66 2.15
C ILE A 51 -16.36 13.69 3.25
N GLU A 52 -17.63 13.27 3.25
CA GLU A 52 -18.17 12.29 4.20
C GLU A 52 -17.43 10.95 4.10
N GLU A 53 -17.05 10.51 2.91
CA GLU A 53 -16.24 9.30 2.73
C GLU A 53 -14.85 9.46 3.37
N VAL A 54 -14.21 10.61 3.20
CA VAL A 54 -12.92 10.91 3.84
C VAL A 54 -13.06 10.87 5.35
N GLU A 55 -14.09 11.51 5.89
CA GLU A 55 -14.31 11.61 7.32
C GLU A 55 -14.68 10.26 7.95
N ASP A 56 -15.57 9.50 7.32
CA ASP A 56 -16.08 8.24 7.85
C ASP A 56 -15.07 7.10 7.73
N ILE A 57 -14.29 7.05 6.64
CA ILE A 57 -13.46 5.89 6.30
C ILE A 57 -11.97 6.19 6.45
N TYR A 58 -11.49 7.23 5.79
CA TYR A 58 -10.05 7.46 5.62
C TYR A 58 -9.41 8.14 6.84
N LEU A 59 -10.13 8.99 7.58
CA LEU A 59 -9.63 9.57 8.82
C LEU A 59 -9.41 8.50 9.92
N PRO A 60 -10.37 7.61 10.24
CA PRO A 60 -10.12 6.51 11.17
C PRO A 60 -9.01 5.57 10.70
N LEU A 61 -8.95 5.25 9.41
CA LEU A 61 -7.87 4.43 8.85
C LEU A 61 -6.50 5.10 9.01
N SER A 62 -6.41 6.38 8.70
CA SER A 62 -5.18 7.16 8.91
C SER A 62 -4.79 7.15 10.38
N ARG A 63 -5.73 7.27 11.32
CA ARG A 63 -5.43 7.20 12.75
C ARG A 63 -4.91 5.81 13.15
N LEU A 64 -5.51 4.74 12.65
CA LEU A 64 -5.02 3.39 12.88
C LEU A 64 -3.57 3.24 12.41
N LEU A 65 -3.28 3.67 11.17
CA LEU A 65 -1.92 3.63 10.61
C LEU A 65 -0.93 4.44 11.47
N GLN A 66 -1.35 5.58 12.03
CA GLN A 66 -0.54 6.38 12.93
C GLN A 66 -0.16 5.61 14.20
N LEU A 67 -1.09 4.83 14.76
CA LEU A 67 -0.83 3.99 15.94
C LEU A 67 0.19 2.89 15.62
N TYR A 68 0.04 2.20 14.49
CA TYR A 68 0.99 1.17 14.04
C TYR A 68 2.38 1.77 13.81
N TYR A 69 2.46 2.89 13.10
CA TYR A 69 3.71 3.61 12.85
C TYR A 69 4.39 4.05 14.15
N GLY A 70 3.65 4.66 15.07
CA GLY A 70 4.15 5.06 16.38
C GLY A 70 4.63 3.88 17.22
N GLY A 71 3.89 2.77 17.23
CA GLY A 71 4.28 1.54 17.90
C GLY A 71 5.57 0.95 17.34
N SER A 72 5.68 0.87 16.01
CA SER A 72 6.90 0.40 15.33
C SER A 72 8.11 1.25 15.67
N ARG A 73 7.96 2.59 15.74
CA ARG A 73 9.05 3.50 16.12
C ARG A 73 9.49 3.32 17.57
N HIS A 74 8.54 3.17 18.51
CA HIS A 74 8.89 2.93 19.91
C HIS A 74 9.65 1.61 20.08
N LEU A 75 9.19 0.54 19.42
CA LEU A 75 9.88 -0.75 19.45
C LEU A 75 11.28 -0.65 18.85
N TYR A 76 11.43 0.09 17.76
CA TYR A 76 12.72 0.34 17.13
C TYR A 76 13.72 1.02 18.10
N GLU A 77 13.31 2.11 18.75
CA GLU A 77 14.17 2.83 19.71
C GLU A 77 14.51 1.97 20.94
N ALA A 78 13.56 1.20 21.45
CA ALA A 78 13.80 0.27 22.55
C ALA A 78 14.85 -0.78 22.18
N ARG A 79 14.72 -1.38 20.99
CA ARG A 79 15.70 -2.35 20.45
C ARG A 79 17.07 -1.73 20.26
N ARG A 80 17.12 -0.53 19.68
CA ARG A 80 18.37 0.24 19.47
C ARG A 80 19.10 0.48 20.78
N THR A 81 18.36 0.91 21.80
CA THR A 81 18.89 1.16 23.15
C THR A 81 19.41 -0.12 23.79
N PHE A 82 18.66 -1.22 23.68
CA PHE A 82 19.04 -2.52 24.24
C PHE A 82 20.29 -3.12 23.58
N LEU A 83 20.39 -3.08 22.25
CA LEU A 83 21.49 -3.70 21.51
C LEU A 83 22.76 -2.83 21.46
N GLY A 84 22.69 -1.55 21.85
CA GLY A 84 23.83 -0.62 21.82
C GLY A 84 24.39 -0.35 20.42
N LYS A 85 23.66 -0.76 19.36
CA LYS A 85 23.98 -0.51 17.96
C LYS A 85 22.87 0.34 17.34
N GLY A 86 23.25 1.42 16.67
CA GLY A 86 22.34 2.20 15.85
C GLY A 86 22.28 1.62 14.45
N ASP A 87 21.19 0.94 14.11
CA ASP A 87 20.82 0.86 12.70
C ASP A 87 20.35 2.25 12.26
N ASP A 88 20.50 2.55 10.97
CA ASP A 88 19.87 3.71 10.37
C ASP A 88 18.36 3.54 10.41
N ARG A 89 17.65 4.65 10.66
CA ARG A 89 16.19 4.62 10.75
C ARG A 89 15.60 4.18 9.41
N VAL A 90 14.97 3.01 9.40
CA VAL A 90 14.32 2.46 8.21
C VAL A 90 12.88 2.97 8.07
N PRO A 91 12.35 3.11 6.85
CA PRO A 91 10.98 3.53 6.61
C PRO A 91 9.96 2.47 7.03
N PHE A 92 8.77 2.93 7.41
CA PHE A 92 7.59 2.10 7.59
C PHE A 92 6.90 1.90 6.23
N ILE A 93 6.71 0.66 5.80
CA ILE A 93 6.19 0.29 4.48
C ILE A 93 4.75 -0.19 4.61
N ILE A 94 3.85 0.51 3.91
CA ILE A 94 2.44 0.15 3.76
C ILE A 94 2.25 -0.45 2.37
N GLY A 95 1.95 -1.74 2.30
CA GLY A 95 1.58 -2.40 1.06
C GLY A 95 0.10 -2.21 0.73
N MET A 96 -0.25 -1.90 -0.51
CA MET A 96 -1.65 -1.80 -0.94
C MET A 96 -1.95 -2.60 -2.20
N ALA A 97 -2.85 -3.57 -2.06
CA ALA A 97 -3.25 -4.46 -3.14
C ALA A 97 -4.76 -4.35 -3.43
N GLY A 98 -5.19 -5.07 -4.46
CA GLY A 98 -6.55 -5.05 -4.97
C GLY A 98 -6.56 -5.12 -6.50
N SER A 99 -7.73 -5.39 -7.09
CA SER A 99 -7.88 -5.54 -8.54
C SER A 99 -7.60 -4.24 -9.33
N VAL A 100 -7.41 -4.35 -10.64
CA VAL A 100 -7.37 -3.18 -11.54
C VAL A 100 -8.68 -2.41 -11.39
N ALA A 101 -8.63 -1.07 -11.46
CA ALA A 101 -9.78 -0.17 -11.33
C ALA A 101 -10.52 -0.17 -9.97
N VAL A 102 -10.11 -0.95 -8.97
CA VAL A 102 -10.76 -0.97 -7.64
C VAL A 102 -10.51 0.30 -6.79
N GLY A 103 -9.68 1.24 -7.27
CA GLY A 103 -9.43 2.52 -6.59
C GLY A 103 -8.16 2.59 -5.74
N LYS A 104 -7.21 1.65 -5.90
CA LYS A 104 -5.93 1.63 -5.16
C LYS A 104 -5.17 2.95 -5.20
N SER A 105 -4.85 3.47 -6.40
CA SER A 105 -4.06 4.70 -6.53
C SER A 105 -4.78 5.92 -5.95
N THR A 106 -6.12 5.91 -5.95
CA THR A 106 -6.92 6.96 -5.33
C THR A 106 -6.79 6.92 -3.81
N THR A 107 -7.02 5.74 -3.19
CA THR A 107 -6.79 5.51 -1.77
C THR A 107 -5.35 5.84 -1.37
N ALA A 108 -4.38 5.49 -2.21
CA ALA A 108 -2.96 5.75 -2.00
C ALA A 108 -2.64 7.24 -1.87
N ARG A 109 -3.11 8.03 -2.84
CA ARG A 109 -2.90 9.47 -2.87
C ARG A 109 -3.58 10.16 -1.68
N LEU A 110 -4.79 9.70 -1.33
CA LEU A 110 -5.52 10.23 -0.18
C LEU A 110 -4.79 9.92 1.12
N LEU A 111 -4.36 8.67 1.35
CA LEU A 111 -3.57 8.31 2.51
C LEU A 111 -2.24 9.07 2.57
N LYS A 112 -1.53 9.23 1.45
CA LYS A 112 -0.30 10.05 1.40
C LYS A 112 -0.56 11.46 1.93
N LEU A 113 -1.65 12.09 1.50
CA LEU A 113 -2.02 13.44 1.95
C LEU A 113 -2.35 13.47 3.45
N LEU A 114 -3.18 12.54 3.94
CA LEU A 114 -3.57 12.48 5.35
C LEU A 114 -2.38 12.21 6.28
N ILE A 115 -1.49 11.31 5.87
CA ILE A 115 -0.29 10.93 6.63
C ILE A 115 0.71 12.09 6.70
N ALA A 116 0.88 12.83 5.61
CA ALA A 116 1.74 14.03 5.61
C ALA A 116 1.26 15.11 6.60
N GLY A 117 -0.04 15.13 6.91
CA GLY A 117 -0.65 16.02 7.90
C GLY A 117 -0.48 15.59 9.36
N TRP A 118 0.16 14.44 9.64
CA TRP A 118 0.37 14.00 11.03
C TRP A 118 1.34 14.91 11.80
N PRO A 119 1.24 14.95 13.15
CA PRO A 119 2.27 15.55 14.00
C PRO A 119 3.67 15.02 13.66
N GLY A 120 4.63 15.93 13.57
CA GLY A 120 6.01 15.63 13.15
C GLY A 120 6.19 15.54 11.63
N SER A 121 5.12 15.69 10.84
CA SER A 121 5.12 15.84 9.37
C SER A 121 6.01 14.81 8.67
N PRO A 122 5.68 13.50 8.81
CA PRO A 122 6.49 12.44 8.23
C PRO A 122 6.62 12.62 6.71
N ARG A 123 7.81 12.38 6.17
CA ARG A 123 8.04 12.28 4.73
C ARG A 123 7.42 10.99 4.21
N VAL A 124 6.40 11.12 3.35
CA VAL A 124 5.66 10.00 2.79
C VAL A 124 5.92 9.89 1.30
N GLU A 125 6.39 8.73 0.85
CA GLU A 125 6.51 8.44 -0.58
C GLU A 125 5.44 7.47 -1.07
N LEU A 126 4.92 7.72 -2.27
CA LEU A 126 3.96 6.85 -2.94
C LEU A 126 4.68 6.20 -4.13
N MET A 127 4.75 4.87 -4.10
CA MET A 127 5.50 4.07 -5.05
C MET A 127 4.58 3.07 -5.74
N PRO A 128 4.09 3.37 -6.95
CA PRO A 128 3.42 2.37 -7.77
C PRO A 128 4.40 1.29 -8.21
N THR A 129 4.00 0.02 -8.16
CA THR A 129 4.83 -1.09 -8.65
C THR A 129 5.00 -1.10 -10.17
N ASP A 130 4.22 -0.31 -10.91
CA ASP A 130 4.28 -0.21 -12.37
C ASP A 130 5.67 0.25 -12.85
N GLY A 131 6.43 0.99 -12.03
CA GLY A 131 7.84 1.33 -12.30
C GLY A 131 8.77 0.11 -12.37
N PHE A 132 8.32 -1.05 -11.90
CA PHE A 132 9.05 -2.32 -11.96
C PHE A 132 8.53 -3.26 -13.05
N LEU A 133 7.61 -2.81 -13.92
CA LEU A 133 7.29 -3.54 -15.14
C LEU A 133 8.54 -3.64 -16.03
N TYR A 134 8.69 -4.75 -16.75
CA TYR A 134 9.64 -4.78 -17.85
C TYR A 134 9.21 -3.78 -18.94
N PRO A 135 10.16 -3.08 -19.60
CA PRO A 135 9.84 -2.25 -20.75
C PRO A 135 9.15 -3.05 -21.86
N ASN A 136 8.31 -2.42 -22.67
CA ASN A 136 7.51 -3.10 -23.70
C ASN A 136 8.39 -3.93 -24.65
N ARG A 137 9.56 -3.43 -25.04
CA ARG A 137 10.54 -4.17 -25.87
C ARG A 137 10.92 -5.52 -25.26
N GLU A 138 11.08 -5.58 -23.94
CA GLU A 138 11.43 -6.82 -23.24
C GLU A 138 10.20 -7.74 -23.11
N LEU A 139 9.02 -7.19 -22.89
CA LEU A 139 7.76 -7.95 -22.89
C LEU A 139 7.46 -8.57 -24.26
N GLU A 140 7.70 -7.83 -25.35
CA GLU A 140 7.59 -8.29 -26.74
C GLU A 140 8.59 -9.41 -27.03
N ARG A 141 9.86 -9.22 -26.66
CA ARG A 141 10.91 -10.24 -26.83
C ARG A 141 10.56 -11.55 -26.11
N ARG A 142 9.85 -11.47 -24.98
CA ARG A 142 9.37 -12.63 -24.20
C ARG A 142 8.03 -13.18 -24.67
N GLY A 143 7.34 -12.50 -25.60
CA GLY A 143 6.00 -12.90 -26.06
C GLY A 143 4.89 -12.76 -25.02
N ILE A 144 5.05 -11.89 -24.03
CA ILE A 144 4.11 -11.71 -22.90
C ILE A 144 3.55 -10.28 -22.80
N LEU A 145 3.62 -9.50 -23.89
CA LEU A 145 3.07 -8.14 -23.91
C LEU A 145 1.57 -8.10 -23.55
N ASN A 146 0.81 -9.11 -23.99
CA ASN A 146 -0.61 -9.27 -23.66
C ASN A 146 -0.87 -9.69 -22.20
N ARG A 147 0.18 -10.04 -21.45
CA ARG A 147 0.15 -10.39 -20.03
C ARG A 147 0.76 -9.28 -19.16
N LYS A 148 0.85 -8.05 -19.68
CA LYS A 148 1.27 -6.89 -18.90
C LYS A 148 0.32 -6.68 -17.71
N GLY A 149 0.88 -6.59 -16.50
CA GLY A 149 0.13 -6.56 -15.24
C GLY A 149 0.09 -7.91 -14.50
N PHE A 150 0.40 -9.03 -15.17
CA PHE A 150 0.56 -10.33 -14.51
C PHE A 150 1.94 -10.46 -13.84
N PRO A 151 2.13 -11.32 -12.82
CA PRO A 151 3.38 -11.46 -12.08
C PRO A 151 4.66 -11.48 -12.94
N GLU A 152 4.66 -12.26 -14.01
CA GLU A 152 5.79 -12.46 -14.93
C GLU A 152 6.17 -11.23 -15.78
N SER A 153 5.29 -10.22 -15.84
CA SER A 153 5.56 -8.95 -16.53
C SER A 153 6.36 -7.97 -15.67
N TYR A 154 6.57 -8.26 -14.39
CA TYR A 154 7.33 -7.44 -13.45
C TYR A 154 8.74 -7.98 -13.25
N ASN A 155 9.70 -7.06 -13.11
CA ASN A 155 11.04 -7.35 -12.66
C ASN A 155 11.07 -7.45 -11.12
N LEU A 156 10.55 -8.57 -10.60
CA LEU A 156 10.45 -8.81 -9.16
C LEU A 156 11.80 -8.78 -8.44
N LYS A 157 12.89 -9.17 -9.13
CA LYS A 157 14.24 -9.11 -8.57
C LYS A 157 14.65 -7.67 -8.25
N GLU A 158 14.40 -6.74 -9.17
CA GLU A 158 14.68 -5.31 -8.93
C GLU A 158 13.75 -4.71 -7.87
N LEU A 159 12.48 -5.15 -7.80
CA LEU A 159 11.56 -4.72 -6.75
C LEU A 159 12.03 -5.18 -5.35
N ILE A 160 12.38 -6.46 -5.21
CA ILE A 160 12.90 -7.01 -3.95
C ILE A 160 14.22 -6.33 -3.58
N ARG A 161 15.11 -6.10 -4.55
CA ARG A 161 16.34 -5.35 -4.32
C ARG A 161 16.06 -3.95 -3.81
N PHE A 162 15.14 -3.21 -4.44
CA PHE A 162 14.73 -1.89 -3.98
C PHE A 162 14.23 -1.91 -2.53
N LEU A 163 13.36 -2.86 -2.18
CA LEU A 163 12.81 -2.98 -0.82
C LEU A 163 13.88 -3.35 0.21
N TYR A 164 14.83 -4.21 -0.17
CA TYR A 164 15.97 -4.55 0.66
C TYR A 164 16.86 -3.33 0.92
N GLU A 165 17.23 -2.59 -0.13
CA GLU A 165 18.04 -1.37 0.01
C GLU A 165 17.30 -0.31 0.85
N LEU A 166 15.98 -0.20 0.69
CA LEU A 166 15.13 0.69 1.46
C LEU A 166 15.09 0.31 2.95
N LYS A 167 14.90 -0.97 3.26
CA LYS A 167 14.96 -1.52 4.63
C LYS A 167 16.39 -1.66 5.18
N SER A 168 17.41 -1.35 4.38
CA SER A 168 18.81 -1.24 4.82
C SER A 168 19.20 0.20 5.17
N GLY A 169 18.28 1.17 5.05
CA GLY A 169 18.52 2.56 5.44
C GLY A 169 19.24 3.40 4.38
N ASN A 170 19.31 2.95 3.11
CA ASN A 170 19.96 3.73 2.07
C ASN A 170 19.32 5.13 1.93
N PRO A 171 20.14 6.20 1.87
CA PRO A 171 19.62 7.56 1.96
C PRO A 171 18.94 8.03 0.67
N LEU A 172 19.30 7.45 -0.48
CA LEU A 172 18.77 7.84 -1.78
C LEU A 172 18.65 6.62 -2.69
N LEU A 173 17.43 6.32 -3.12
CA LEU A 173 17.13 5.27 -4.08
C LEU A 173 16.51 5.84 -5.34
N LYS A 174 16.69 5.14 -6.46
CA LYS A 174 16.11 5.51 -7.76
C LYS A 174 15.18 4.41 -8.21
N VAL A 175 13.97 4.78 -8.63
CA VAL A 175 12.97 3.86 -9.15
C VAL A 175 12.58 4.28 -10.56
N PRO A 176 12.51 3.37 -11.54
CA PRO A 176 12.15 3.73 -12.90
C PRO A 176 10.75 4.35 -12.97
N VAL A 177 10.58 5.33 -13.86
CA VAL A 177 9.28 5.97 -14.09
C VAL A 177 8.46 5.17 -15.10
N TYR A 178 7.23 4.82 -14.73
CA TYR A 178 6.23 4.31 -15.65
C TYR A 178 5.32 5.46 -16.14
N SER A 179 5.12 5.57 -17.45
CA SER A 179 4.21 6.55 -18.03
C SER A 179 2.92 5.88 -18.50
N HIS A 180 1.79 6.23 -17.88
CA HIS A 180 0.47 5.79 -18.34
C HIS A 180 0.09 6.38 -19.71
N ILE A 181 0.68 7.51 -20.11
CA ILE A 181 0.46 8.12 -21.44
C ILE A 181 1.19 7.30 -22.53
N ARG A 182 2.46 6.96 -22.28
CA ARG A 182 3.25 6.15 -23.22
C ARG A 182 2.95 4.65 -23.10
N TYR A 183 2.27 4.27 -22.03
CA TYR A 183 2.02 2.89 -21.64
C TYR A 183 3.31 2.06 -21.60
N ASP A 184 4.40 2.63 -21.07
CA ASP A 184 5.73 2.01 -20.99
C ASP A 184 6.63 2.67 -19.92
N ILE A 185 7.72 2.00 -19.58
CA ILE A 185 8.82 2.58 -18.80
C ILE A 185 9.47 3.70 -19.60
N VAL A 186 9.76 4.83 -18.94
CA VAL A 186 10.42 5.97 -19.56
C VAL A 186 11.94 5.79 -19.47
N PRO A 187 12.66 5.60 -20.59
CA PRO A 187 14.09 5.31 -20.55
C PRO A 187 14.89 6.45 -19.92
N GLY A 188 15.70 6.13 -18.91
CA GLY A 188 16.59 7.08 -18.26
C GLY A 188 15.93 7.99 -17.22
N GLU A 189 14.61 7.92 -17.05
CA GLU A 189 13.89 8.68 -16.03
C GLU A 189 13.67 7.86 -14.76
N PHE A 190 13.93 8.49 -13.63
CA PHE A 190 13.82 7.87 -12.31
C PHE A 190 13.16 8.83 -11.33
N THR A 191 12.32 8.28 -10.45
CA THR A 191 11.88 8.95 -9.22
C THR A 191 12.91 8.70 -8.13
N GLU A 192 13.36 9.77 -7.48
CA GLU A 192 14.24 9.69 -6.33
C GLU A 192 13.44 9.49 -5.04
N VAL A 193 13.82 8.50 -4.24
CA VAL A 193 13.24 8.19 -2.94
C VAL A 193 14.31 8.48 -1.89
N ALA A 194 14.20 9.65 -1.24
CA ALA A 194 15.21 10.18 -0.34
C ALA A 194 14.78 10.08 1.13
N SER A 195 15.34 9.11 1.86
CA SER A 195 15.09 8.86 3.29
C SER A 195 13.63 9.09 3.74
N PRO A 196 12.63 8.40 3.15
CA PRO A 196 11.25 8.55 3.58
C PRO A 196 11.06 8.04 5.01
N ASP A 197 10.10 8.62 5.73
CA ASP A 197 9.64 8.07 7.00
C ASP A 197 8.66 6.91 6.76
N ILE A 198 7.82 7.06 5.72
CA ILE A 198 6.78 6.10 5.33
C ILE A 198 6.82 5.92 3.81
N VAL A 199 6.69 4.68 3.34
CA VAL A 199 6.52 4.35 1.93
C VAL A 199 5.20 3.61 1.74
N ILE A 200 4.37 4.11 0.85
CA ILE A 200 3.15 3.45 0.40
C ILE A 200 3.48 2.76 -0.93
N LEU A 201 3.56 1.43 -0.92
CA LEU A 201 3.80 0.63 -2.12
C LEU A 201 2.48 0.09 -2.65
N GLU A 202 2.06 0.53 -3.83
CA GLU A 202 0.76 0.20 -4.42
C GLU A 202 0.92 -0.64 -5.69
N GLY A 203 0.14 -1.73 -5.82
CA GLY A 203 0.24 -2.56 -7.01
C GLY A 203 -0.68 -3.78 -7.03
N LEU A 204 -0.78 -4.42 -8.19
CA LEU A 204 -1.53 -5.66 -8.37
C LEU A 204 -0.86 -6.85 -7.65
N ASN A 205 0.47 -6.82 -7.60
CA ASN A 205 1.27 -7.99 -7.22
C ASN A 205 1.88 -7.90 -5.81
N VAL A 206 1.55 -6.87 -5.05
CA VAL A 206 2.22 -6.58 -3.78
C VAL A 206 1.93 -7.61 -2.66
N LEU A 207 0.82 -8.34 -2.75
CA LEU A 207 0.44 -9.41 -1.80
C LEU A 207 0.45 -10.81 -2.44
N GLN A 208 1.10 -11.00 -3.58
CA GLN A 208 1.17 -12.32 -4.21
C GLN A 208 1.97 -13.30 -3.38
N THR A 209 1.46 -14.54 -3.28
CA THR A 209 2.04 -15.62 -2.48
C THR A 209 2.90 -16.55 -3.34
N ARG A 210 3.79 -17.32 -2.68
CA ARG A 210 4.80 -18.19 -3.33
C ARG A 210 4.19 -19.20 -4.32
N SER A 211 2.98 -19.67 -4.04
CA SER A 211 2.29 -20.66 -4.87
C SER A 211 2.05 -20.18 -6.30
N VAL A 212 1.99 -18.87 -6.53
CA VAL A 212 1.76 -18.27 -7.85
C VAL A 212 3.06 -18.16 -8.66
N MET A 213 4.22 -18.14 -8.00
CA MET A 213 5.52 -17.87 -8.64
C MET A 213 6.30 -19.13 -9.05
N HIS A 214 5.80 -20.34 -8.76
CA HIS A 214 6.41 -21.63 -9.15
C HIS A 214 7.93 -21.76 -8.90
N SER A 215 8.51 -21.05 -7.91
CA SER A 215 9.93 -21.16 -7.58
C SER A 215 10.17 -22.18 -6.44
N LYS A 216 11.24 -22.98 -6.56
CA LYS A 216 11.61 -24.06 -5.62
C LYS A 216 12.57 -23.62 -4.50
N GLU A 217 13.08 -22.38 -4.55
CA GLU A 217 13.99 -21.83 -3.54
C GLU A 217 13.25 -20.91 -2.56
N PRO A 218 13.72 -20.77 -1.31
CA PRO A 218 13.18 -19.79 -0.37
C PRO A 218 13.55 -18.36 -0.81
N GLU A 219 12.81 -17.81 -1.75
CA GLU A 219 12.93 -16.40 -2.15
C GLU A 219 12.14 -15.50 -1.18
N LEU A 220 12.76 -14.38 -0.80
CA LEU A 220 12.11 -13.28 -0.08
C LEU A 220 10.93 -12.77 -0.90
N MET A 221 9.80 -12.52 -0.24
CA MET A 221 8.61 -11.97 -0.87
C MET A 221 8.53 -10.46 -0.66
N VAL A 222 7.83 -9.76 -1.55
CA VAL A 222 7.55 -8.33 -1.39
C VAL A 222 6.83 -8.05 -0.07
N SER A 223 5.90 -8.92 0.34
CA SER A 223 5.16 -8.81 1.59
C SER A 223 6.02 -8.94 2.84
N ASP A 224 7.19 -9.60 2.77
CA ASP A 224 8.10 -9.78 3.91
C ASP A 224 8.71 -8.43 4.37
N PHE A 225 8.64 -7.40 3.52
CA PHE A 225 9.14 -6.06 3.82
C PHE A 225 8.07 -5.11 4.38
N PHE A 226 6.80 -5.51 4.42
CA PHE A 226 5.70 -4.65 4.84
C PHE A 226 5.54 -4.64 6.36
N ASP A 227 5.32 -3.45 6.91
CA ASP A 227 4.93 -3.27 8.30
C ASP A 227 3.40 -3.22 8.45
N PHE A 228 2.69 -2.86 7.38
CA PHE A 228 1.24 -2.91 7.30
C PHE A 228 0.79 -3.23 5.87
N SER A 229 -0.34 -3.92 5.70
CA SER A 229 -0.93 -4.14 4.38
C SER A 229 -2.42 -3.84 4.34
N ILE A 230 -2.88 -3.30 3.23
CA ILE A 230 -4.29 -2.98 2.95
C ILE A 230 -4.66 -3.69 1.65
N TYR A 231 -5.77 -4.43 1.66
CA TYR A 231 -6.38 -4.96 0.44
C TYR A 231 -7.68 -4.21 0.20
N ILE A 232 -7.82 -3.61 -0.98
CA ILE A 232 -9.06 -2.96 -1.40
C ILE A 232 -9.87 -3.95 -2.21
N ASP A 233 -11.04 -4.30 -1.69
CA ASP A 233 -11.94 -5.29 -2.27
C ASP A 233 -13.24 -4.66 -2.76
N ALA A 234 -13.84 -5.29 -3.76
CA ALA A 234 -15.18 -4.99 -4.25
C ALA A 234 -15.74 -6.19 -5.03
N PRO A 235 -17.07 -6.33 -5.14
CA PRO A 235 -17.67 -7.35 -5.99
C PRO A 235 -17.17 -7.26 -7.44
N GLU A 236 -16.88 -8.40 -8.07
CA GLU A 236 -16.34 -8.46 -9.44
C GLU A 236 -17.20 -7.70 -10.46
N SER A 237 -18.53 -7.76 -10.29
CA SER A 237 -19.49 -7.03 -11.13
C SER A 237 -19.32 -5.51 -11.05
N ALA A 238 -18.98 -4.97 -9.88
CA ALA A 238 -18.70 -3.55 -9.69
C ALA A 238 -17.35 -3.17 -10.33
N ILE A 239 -16.31 -3.99 -10.12
CA ILE A 239 -14.98 -3.77 -10.70
C ILE A 239 -15.04 -3.74 -12.23
N LYS A 240 -15.77 -4.69 -12.84
CA LYS A 240 -16.01 -4.72 -14.29
C LYS A 240 -16.66 -3.43 -14.78
N LYS A 241 -17.65 -2.92 -14.04
CA LYS A 241 -18.35 -1.67 -14.39
C LYS A 241 -17.44 -0.44 -14.26
N TRP A 242 -16.50 -0.41 -13.32
CA TRP A 242 -15.56 0.71 -13.18
C TRP A 242 -14.41 0.67 -14.19
N TYR A 243 -14.10 -0.51 -14.71
CA TYR A 243 -13.07 -0.69 -15.73
C TYR A 243 -13.54 -0.30 -17.14
N THR A 244 -14.85 -0.43 -17.40
CA THR A 244 -15.47 -0.24 -18.72
C THR A 244 -16.09 1.14 -18.84
#